data_AF-C2EQA1-F1
#
_entry.id   AF-C2EQA1-F1
#
_cell.length_a   1.000
_cell.length_b   1.000
_cell.length_c   1.000
_cell.angle_alpha   90.00
_cell.angle_beta   90.00
_cell.angle_gamma   90.00
#
_symmetry.space_group_name_H-M   'P 1'
#
loop_
_entity.id
_entity.type
_entity.pdbx_description
1 polymer ?
#
loop_
_entity_poly.entity_id
_entity_poly.type
_entity_poly.pdbx_seq_one_letter_code
_entity_poly.pdbx_strand_id
1 'polypeptide(L)'
;LVLKLKKDDRFDEVTVVSAQHREMLDQVLDIFKIKPDYDFNIMHKNQTLEEITSKVMIDLSKVIKEEKPDIVLVHGDTTTSFAAALATFYQQTTLGHVEAGLRTWNKYSPYPEEMNRQMTDDLTDLYFAPTELSKKNLLKENHKADNIFVTGNTAIDALEQTVQKDYHHAVMDDITPGNKVILVTMHRRENQGEPMRRVFKVMRQVIDSHPDVEIIYPVHLSPRVQKVANEVLGGDPRIHLIEPLDVVDFHNLAKRSYFIMTDSGGVQEEAPSLGKPVLVLRDTTERPEGVKAGT
;
A
#
# COMPACT_ATOMS: atom_id res chain seq x y z
N LEU A 1 5.95 -12.52 -2.46
CA LEU A 1 7.13 -12.77 -3.32
C LEU A 1 8.29 -13.45 -2.58
N VAL A 2 8.90 -12.82 -1.57
CA VAL A 2 10.05 -13.38 -0.81
C VAL A 2 9.82 -14.83 -0.36
N LEU A 3 8.66 -15.11 0.26
CA LEU A 3 8.31 -16.47 0.72
C LEU A 3 8.20 -17.52 -0.39
N LYS A 4 7.95 -17.10 -1.64
CA LYS A 4 7.89 -18.00 -2.80
C LYS A 4 9.29 -18.30 -3.32
N LEU A 5 10.15 -17.29 -3.40
CA LEU A 5 11.55 -17.45 -3.79
C LEU A 5 12.29 -18.38 -2.81
N LYS A 6 12.12 -18.14 -1.49
CA LYS A 6 12.65 -18.98 -0.39
C LYS A 6 12.30 -20.47 -0.47
N LYS A 7 11.22 -20.82 -1.16
CA LYS A 7 10.71 -22.21 -1.25
C LYS A 7 11.06 -22.89 -2.57
N ASP A 8 11.73 -22.20 -3.47
CA ASP A 8 11.99 -22.66 -4.83
C ASP A 8 13.49 -22.80 -5.04
N ASP A 9 13.97 -24.04 -5.04
CA ASP A 9 15.40 -24.40 -5.11
C ASP A 9 16.13 -23.90 -6.38
N ARG A 10 15.40 -23.31 -7.33
CA ARG A 10 15.97 -22.66 -8.52
C ARG A 10 16.56 -21.28 -8.22
N PHE A 11 16.23 -20.69 -7.08
CA PHE A 11 16.65 -19.35 -6.69
C PHE A 11 17.43 -19.39 -5.37
N ASP A 12 18.48 -18.57 -5.29
CA ASP A 12 19.14 -18.20 -4.04
C ASP A 12 18.79 -16.73 -3.77
N GLU A 13 17.88 -16.48 -2.83
CA GLU A 13 17.35 -15.14 -2.62
C GLU A 13 18.09 -14.39 -1.51
N VAL A 14 18.37 -13.12 -1.75
CA VAL A 14 18.89 -12.19 -0.73
C VAL A 14 17.82 -11.14 -0.45
N THR A 15 17.37 -11.04 0.80
CA THR A 15 16.39 -10.06 1.24
C THR A 15 17.08 -8.83 1.80
N VAL A 16 16.95 -7.71 1.09
CA VAL A 16 17.49 -6.41 1.53
C VAL A 16 16.34 -5.49 1.91
N VAL A 17 16.43 -4.86 3.08
CA VAL A 17 15.50 -3.81 3.50
C VAL A 17 16.22 -2.49 3.73
N SER A 18 15.65 -1.41 3.20
CA SER A 18 16.15 -0.06 3.49
C SER A 18 15.78 0.40 4.91
N ALA A 19 14.66 -0.11 5.42
CA ALA A 19 14.01 0.37 6.62
C ALA A 19 13.77 1.89 6.60
N GLN A 20 13.29 2.41 5.46
CA GLN A 20 12.79 3.79 5.35
C GLN A 20 11.66 4.10 6.37
N HIS A 21 10.88 3.07 6.72
CA HIS A 21 9.85 3.09 7.76
C HIS A 21 10.07 1.91 8.73
N ARG A 22 10.95 2.07 9.72
CA ARG A 22 11.39 1.00 10.64
C ARG A 22 10.22 0.25 11.29
N GLU A 23 9.38 0.95 12.05
CA GLU A 23 8.34 0.34 12.88
C GLU A 23 7.29 -0.40 12.05
N MET A 24 6.82 0.22 10.96
CA MET A 24 5.83 -0.41 10.06
C MET A 24 6.44 -1.58 9.28
N LEU A 25 7.71 -1.50 8.91
CA LEU A 25 8.41 -2.60 8.24
C LEU A 25 8.56 -3.81 9.18
N ASP A 26 8.97 -3.59 10.42
CA ASP A 26 9.19 -4.67 11.41
C ASP A 26 7.91 -5.47 11.64
N GLN A 27 6.77 -4.80 11.75
CA GLN A 27 5.47 -5.46 11.86
C GLN A 27 5.19 -6.39 10.68
N VAL A 28 5.44 -5.92 9.45
CA VAL A 28 5.22 -6.73 8.24
C VAL A 28 6.19 -7.92 8.19
N LEU A 29 7.46 -7.69 8.50
CA LEU A 29 8.48 -8.76 8.54
C LEU A 29 8.12 -9.84 9.56
N ASP A 30 7.66 -9.45 10.75
CA ASP A 30 7.24 -10.38 11.80
C ASP A 30 6.02 -11.21 11.38
N ILE A 31 5.00 -10.56 10.79
CA ILE A 31 3.78 -11.23 10.30
C ILE A 31 4.12 -12.30 9.26
N PHE A 32 4.99 -11.97 8.30
CA PHE A 32 5.40 -12.91 7.26
C PHE A 32 6.59 -13.79 7.66
N LYS A 33 7.11 -13.64 8.88
CA LYS A 33 8.29 -14.34 9.40
C LYS A 33 9.50 -14.24 8.48
N ILE A 34 9.70 -13.05 7.91
CA ILE A 34 10.83 -12.76 7.01
C ILE A 34 11.93 -12.11 7.84
N LYS A 35 13.08 -12.79 7.92
CA LYS A 35 14.32 -12.19 8.39
C LYS A 35 15.10 -11.63 7.20
N PRO A 36 15.38 -10.31 7.13
CA PRO A 36 16.26 -9.74 6.12
C PRO A 36 17.71 -10.20 6.31
N ASP A 37 18.42 -10.36 5.21
CA ASP A 37 19.86 -10.65 5.19
C ASP A 37 20.65 -9.34 5.37
N TYR A 38 20.14 -8.26 4.78
CA TYR A 38 20.68 -6.92 4.92
C TYR A 38 19.60 -5.92 5.37
N ASP A 39 19.97 -5.08 6.34
CA ASP A 39 19.12 -4.03 6.88
C ASP A 39 19.92 -2.73 7.00
N PHE A 40 19.58 -1.74 6.17
CA PHE A 40 20.31 -0.46 6.15
C PHE A 40 19.91 0.49 7.28
N ASN A 41 18.76 0.24 7.92
CA ASN A 41 18.25 1.04 9.03
C ASN A 41 18.33 2.57 8.81
N ILE A 42 17.90 3.05 7.62
CA ILE A 42 18.14 4.46 7.23
C ILE A 42 17.23 5.47 7.94
N MET A 43 16.14 5.01 8.57
CA MET A 43 15.11 5.88 9.15
C MET A 43 15.69 6.78 10.24
N HIS A 44 15.43 8.07 10.11
CA HIS A 44 15.64 9.06 11.16
C HIS A 44 14.59 10.18 11.03
N LYS A 45 14.41 10.95 12.10
CA LYS A 45 13.40 12.03 12.13
C LYS A 45 13.72 13.07 11.06
N ASN A 46 12.68 13.49 10.33
CA ASN A 46 12.73 14.53 9.28
C ASN A 46 13.68 14.21 8.10
N GLN A 47 13.86 12.93 7.75
CA GLN A 47 14.66 12.55 6.58
C GLN A 47 14.15 13.24 5.31
N THR A 48 15.08 13.74 4.49
CA THR A 48 14.75 14.32 3.18
C THR A 48 14.79 13.24 2.08
N LEU A 49 14.23 13.55 0.90
CA LEU A 49 14.27 12.63 -0.24
C LEU A 49 15.72 12.38 -0.71
N GLU A 50 16.56 13.42 -0.65
CA GLU A 50 17.98 13.36 -1.00
C GLU A 50 18.76 12.43 -0.06
N GLU A 51 18.46 12.48 1.25
CA GLU A 51 19.10 11.62 2.25
C GLU A 51 18.70 10.15 2.07
N ILE A 52 17.42 9.86 1.83
CA ILE A 52 16.95 8.50 1.53
C ILE A 52 17.66 7.99 0.28
N THR A 53 17.61 8.77 -0.80
CA THR A 53 18.19 8.40 -2.10
C THR A 53 19.68 8.10 -1.97
N SER A 54 20.43 8.98 -1.30
CA SER A 54 21.87 8.83 -1.15
C SER A 54 22.25 7.59 -0.34
N LYS A 55 21.57 7.34 0.79
CA LYS A 55 21.87 6.19 1.65
C LYS A 55 21.53 4.87 0.98
N VAL A 56 20.31 4.72 0.44
CA VAL A 56 19.88 3.50 -0.24
C VAL A 56 20.81 3.18 -1.43
N MET A 57 21.13 4.18 -2.23
CA MET A 57 22.00 3.99 -3.40
C MET A 57 23.40 3.51 -3.00
N ILE A 58 24.01 4.15 -1.99
CA ILE A 58 25.36 3.80 -1.53
C ILE A 58 25.38 2.40 -0.92
N ASP A 59 24.44 2.08 -0.04
CA ASP A 59 24.45 0.83 0.70
C ASP A 59 24.03 -0.37 -0.17
N LEU A 60 23.03 -0.21 -1.03
CA LEU A 60 22.68 -1.28 -1.97
C LEU A 60 23.80 -1.54 -2.98
N SER A 61 24.52 -0.51 -3.43
CA SER A 61 25.69 -0.71 -4.30
C SER A 61 26.78 -1.57 -3.64
N LYS A 62 26.91 -1.56 -2.31
CA LYS A 62 27.84 -2.45 -1.59
C LYS A 62 27.34 -3.88 -1.61
N VAL A 63 26.06 -4.08 -1.30
CA VAL A 63 25.42 -5.42 -1.32
C VAL A 63 25.50 -6.06 -2.70
N ILE A 64 25.16 -5.33 -3.77
CA ILE A 64 25.24 -5.88 -5.14
C ILE A 64 26.66 -6.29 -5.52
N LYS A 65 27.70 -5.56 -5.06
CA LYS A 65 29.09 -5.92 -5.31
C LYS A 65 29.55 -7.16 -4.53
N GLU A 66 28.99 -7.35 -3.34
CA GLU A 66 29.29 -8.47 -2.45
C GLU A 66 28.58 -9.74 -2.93
N GLU A 67 27.25 -9.67 -3.05
CA GLU A 67 26.37 -10.79 -3.39
C GLU A 67 26.36 -11.13 -4.88
N LYS A 68 26.64 -10.15 -5.75
CA LYS A 68 26.62 -10.30 -7.22
C LYS A 68 25.36 -10.99 -7.74
N PRO A 69 24.16 -10.51 -7.38
CA PRO A 69 22.92 -11.13 -7.82
C PRO A 69 22.78 -11.07 -9.34
N ASP A 70 22.15 -12.09 -9.94
CA ASP A 70 21.82 -12.08 -11.37
C ASP A 70 20.72 -11.04 -11.69
N ILE A 71 19.83 -10.80 -10.73
CA ILE A 71 18.71 -9.87 -10.85
C ILE A 71 18.41 -9.21 -9.50
N VAL A 72 18.11 -7.91 -9.51
CA VAL A 72 17.53 -7.19 -8.36
C VAL A 72 16.05 -6.94 -8.63
N LEU A 73 15.20 -7.19 -7.64
CA LEU A 73 13.76 -6.92 -7.71
C LEU A 73 13.41 -5.72 -6.83
N VAL A 74 12.76 -4.72 -7.41
CA VAL A 74 12.21 -3.55 -6.71
C VAL A 74 10.69 -3.53 -6.81
N HIS A 75 10.01 -2.83 -5.90
CA HIS A 75 8.55 -2.80 -5.83
C HIS A 75 7.99 -1.39 -5.88
N GLY A 76 7.02 -1.14 -6.75
CA GLY A 76 6.21 0.08 -6.76
C GLY A 76 7.02 1.37 -6.90
N ASP A 77 6.72 2.36 -6.07
CA ASP A 77 6.95 3.77 -6.40
C ASP A 77 7.65 4.59 -5.30
N THR A 78 8.25 3.90 -4.34
CA THR A 78 8.93 4.58 -3.23
C THR A 78 10.26 5.18 -3.68
N THR A 79 10.79 6.12 -2.89
CA THR A 79 12.16 6.62 -3.09
C THR A 79 13.19 5.50 -2.95
N THR A 80 12.92 4.50 -2.09
CA THR A 80 13.75 3.29 -2.00
C THR A 80 13.78 2.54 -3.33
N SER A 81 12.62 2.38 -3.99
CA SER A 81 12.50 1.67 -5.28
C SER A 81 13.34 2.34 -6.37
N PHE A 82 13.21 3.66 -6.50
CA PHE A 82 14.00 4.44 -7.46
C PHE A 82 15.51 4.39 -7.15
N ALA A 83 15.91 4.62 -5.90
CA ALA A 83 17.32 4.61 -5.52
C ALA A 83 17.95 3.21 -5.69
N ALA A 84 17.18 2.15 -5.42
CA ALA A 84 17.61 0.77 -5.63
C ALA A 84 17.76 0.43 -7.11
N ALA A 85 16.82 0.88 -7.95
CA ALA A 85 16.90 0.75 -9.41
C ALA A 85 18.15 1.44 -9.96
N LEU A 86 18.43 2.66 -9.51
CA LEU A 86 19.62 3.42 -9.93
C LEU A 86 20.93 2.73 -9.50
N ALA A 87 21.01 2.23 -8.26
CA ALA A 87 22.17 1.47 -7.80
C ALA A 87 22.39 0.19 -8.61
N THR A 88 21.31 -0.52 -8.94
CA THR A 88 21.32 -1.74 -9.77
C THR A 88 21.85 -1.45 -11.17
N PHE A 89 21.34 -0.38 -11.81
CA PHE A 89 21.81 0.09 -13.10
C PHE A 89 23.32 0.43 -13.08
N TYR A 90 23.80 1.13 -12.05
CA TYR A 90 25.23 1.46 -11.92
C TYR A 90 26.15 0.24 -11.75
N GLN A 91 25.63 -0.88 -11.25
CA GLN A 91 26.36 -2.15 -11.19
C GLN A 91 26.15 -3.03 -12.44
N GLN A 92 25.42 -2.54 -13.45
CA GLN A 92 25.10 -3.28 -14.68
C GLN A 92 24.43 -4.64 -14.41
N THR A 93 23.57 -4.67 -13.38
CA THR A 93 22.81 -5.85 -12.98
C THR A 93 21.39 -5.78 -13.54
N THR A 94 20.78 -6.92 -13.87
CA THR A 94 19.40 -6.95 -14.37
C THR A 94 18.43 -6.43 -13.30
N LEU A 95 17.46 -5.60 -13.71
CA LEU A 95 16.44 -5.05 -12.84
C LEU A 95 15.05 -5.58 -13.20
N GLY A 96 14.35 -6.12 -12.20
CA GLY A 96 12.92 -6.43 -12.29
C GLY A 96 12.08 -5.48 -11.46
N HIS A 97 10.99 -4.96 -12.03
CA HIS A 97 10.08 -4.05 -11.34
C HIS A 97 8.72 -4.70 -11.10
N VAL A 98 8.46 -4.99 -9.82
CA VAL A 98 7.17 -5.50 -9.34
C VAL A 98 6.20 -4.35 -9.16
N GLU A 99 4.96 -4.52 -9.61
CA GLU A 99 3.94 -3.46 -9.66
C GLU A 99 4.26 -2.34 -10.68
N ALA A 100 4.86 -2.71 -11.81
CA ALA A 100 5.26 -1.76 -12.85
C ALA A 100 4.06 -1.15 -13.62
N GLY A 101 4.24 0.06 -14.16
CA GLY A 101 3.33 0.63 -15.18
C GLY A 101 2.11 1.41 -14.69
N LEU A 102 1.95 1.63 -13.38
CA LEU A 102 0.91 2.52 -12.84
C LEU A 102 1.18 3.96 -13.25
N ARG A 103 0.16 4.77 -13.58
CA ARG A 103 0.36 6.18 -13.97
C ARG A 103 -0.81 7.06 -13.55
N THR A 104 -0.50 8.27 -13.07
CA THR A 104 -1.43 9.41 -13.07
C THR A 104 -1.12 10.42 -14.17
N TRP A 105 0.09 10.36 -14.75
CA TRP A 105 0.66 11.35 -15.67
C TRP A 105 0.77 12.77 -15.08
N ASN A 106 0.73 12.89 -13.75
CA ASN A 106 0.95 14.15 -13.04
C ASN A 106 2.11 14.00 -12.06
N LYS A 107 3.27 14.58 -12.43
CA LYS A 107 4.49 14.46 -11.63
C LYS A 107 4.43 15.00 -10.20
N TYR A 108 3.43 15.82 -9.90
CA TYR A 108 3.22 16.38 -8.56
C TYR A 108 2.03 15.77 -7.83
N SER A 109 1.39 14.73 -8.38
CA SER A 109 0.27 14.05 -7.75
C SER A 109 0.11 12.60 -8.28
N PRO A 110 0.50 11.59 -7.48
CA PRO A 110 1.17 11.68 -6.17
C PRO A 110 2.64 12.14 -6.28
N TYR A 111 3.13 12.86 -5.27
CA TYR A 111 4.51 13.36 -5.19
C TYR A 111 5.25 12.74 -4.01
N PRO A 112 6.44 12.12 -4.21
CA PRO A 112 7.22 12.03 -5.47
C PRO A 112 6.92 10.77 -6.33
N GLU A 113 5.91 9.99 -5.95
CA GLU A 113 5.75 8.60 -6.39
C GLU A 113 5.53 8.46 -7.90
N GLU A 114 4.83 9.41 -8.55
CA GLU A 114 4.67 9.37 -10.01
C GLU A 114 6.02 9.45 -10.75
N MET A 115 7.00 10.20 -10.23
CA MET A 115 8.32 10.25 -10.87
C MET A 115 9.17 9.05 -10.50
N ASN A 116 9.10 8.59 -9.25
CA ASN A 116 9.84 7.41 -8.83
C ASN A 116 9.50 6.19 -9.69
N ARG A 117 8.21 5.92 -9.94
CA ARG A 117 7.79 4.79 -10.77
C ARG A 117 8.21 4.95 -12.24
N GLN A 118 8.08 6.14 -12.83
CA GLN A 118 8.48 6.38 -14.22
C GLN A 118 10.00 6.21 -14.40
N MET A 119 10.80 6.81 -13.52
CA MET A 119 12.26 6.68 -13.56
C MET A 119 12.73 5.24 -13.26
N THR A 120 12.02 4.51 -12.40
CA THR A 120 12.30 3.09 -12.15
C THR A 120 12.00 2.26 -13.39
N ASP A 121 10.86 2.51 -14.05
CA ASP A 121 10.47 1.81 -15.29
C ASP A 121 11.49 2.06 -16.43
N ASP A 122 12.06 3.25 -16.54
CA ASP A 122 13.12 3.57 -17.51
C ASP A 122 14.43 2.79 -17.28
N LEU A 123 14.70 2.35 -16.06
CA LEU A 123 15.89 1.58 -15.69
C LEU A 123 15.65 0.05 -15.70
N THR A 124 14.40 -0.38 -15.90
CA THR A 124 13.96 -1.76 -15.70
C THR A 124 14.18 -2.63 -16.94
N ASP A 125 14.59 -3.88 -16.73
CA ASP A 125 14.70 -4.88 -17.79
C ASP A 125 13.45 -5.75 -17.89
N LEU A 126 12.85 -6.14 -16.76
CA LEU A 126 11.66 -6.99 -16.67
C LEU A 126 10.53 -6.32 -15.88
N TYR A 127 9.35 -6.21 -16.48
CA TYR A 127 8.21 -5.52 -15.89
C TYR A 127 7.14 -6.52 -15.46
N PHE A 128 6.80 -6.53 -14.17
CA PHE A 128 5.68 -7.31 -13.63
C PHE A 128 4.51 -6.37 -13.37
N ALA A 129 3.73 -6.14 -14.43
CA ALA A 129 2.58 -5.24 -14.42
C ALA A 129 1.37 -5.92 -13.75
N PRO A 130 0.64 -5.24 -12.86
CA PRO A 130 -0.50 -5.87 -12.18
C PRO A 130 -1.72 -6.05 -13.10
N THR A 131 -1.88 -5.19 -14.10
CA THR A 131 -3.06 -5.18 -14.99
C THR A 131 -2.69 -4.95 -16.45
N GLU A 132 -3.63 -5.25 -17.35
CA GLU A 132 -3.53 -4.90 -18.77
C GLU A 132 -3.45 -3.38 -19.00
N LEU A 133 -3.98 -2.56 -18.10
CA LEU A 133 -3.84 -1.11 -18.19
C LEU A 133 -2.40 -0.70 -17.90
N SER A 134 -1.80 -1.23 -16.84
CA SER A 134 -0.40 -0.95 -16.52
C SER A 134 0.54 -1.38 -17.65
N LYS A 135 0.28 -2.54 -18.26
CA LYS A 135 0.99 -2.96 -19.48
C LYS A 135 0.82 -1.95 -20.63
N LYS A 136 -0.40 -1.47 -20.88
CA LYS A 136 -0.64 -0.45 -21.93
C LYS A 136 0.08 0.86 -21.65
N ASN A 137 0.21 1.26 -20.40
CA ASN A 137 0.97 2.46 -20.02
C ASN A 137 2.45 2.29 -20.35
N LEU A 138 3.05 1.15 -19.99
CA LEU A 138 4.44 0.85 -20.31
C LEU A 138 4.69 0.82 -21.83
N LEU A 139 3.77 0.22 -22.59
CA LEU A 139 3.84 0.22 -24.05
C LEU A 139 3.73 1.63 -24.65
N LYS A 140 2.94 2.52 -24.03
CA LYS A 140 2.81 3.93 -24.45
C LYS A 140 4.11 4.71 -24.24
N GLU A 141 4.89 4.35 -23.24
CA GLU A 141 6.24 4.87 -22.97
C GLU A 141 7.33 4.14 -23.76
N ASN A 142 6.94 3.25 -24.69
CA ASN A 142 7.81 2.56 -25.64
C ASN A 142 8.73 1.50 -25.00
N HIS A 143 8.36 0.95 -23.84
CA HIS A 143 9.01 -0.24 -23.29
C HIS A 143 8.68 -1.49 -24.13
N LYS A 144 9.63 -2.42 -24.24
CA LYS A 144 9.51 -3.61 -25.10
C LYS A 144 8.43 -4.57 -24.58
N ALA A 145 7.49 -4.95 -25.45
CA ALA A 145 6.39 -5.84 -25.09
C ALA A 145 6.84 -7.20 -24.55
N ASP A 146 7.93 -7.76 -25.08
CA ASP A 146 8.47 -9.08 -24.70
C ASP A 146 8.99 -9.12 -23.25
N ASN A 147 9.22 -7.95 -22.65
CA ASN A 147 9.71 -7.81 -21.29
C ASN A 147 8.59 -7.48 -20.29
N ILE A 148 7.34 -7.34 -20.75
CA ILE A 148 6.19 -6.94 -19.91
C ILE A 148 5.26 -8.12 -19.66
N PHE A 149 5.20 -8.54 -18.41
CA PHE A 149 4.37 -9.65 -17.93
C PHE A 149 3.22 -9.11 -17.09
N VAL A 150 1.98 -9.50 -17.42
CA VAL A 150 0.83 -9.17 -16.58
C VAL A 150 0.67 -10.28 -15.55
N THR A 151 0.91 -9.96 -14.28
CA THR A 151 1.01 -10.94 -13.19
C THR A 151 -0.11 -10.89 -12.17
N GLY A 152 -0.94 -9.84 -12.18
CA GLY A 152 -1.72 -9.46 -10.99
C GLY A 152 -0.84 -8.72 -9.96
N ASN A 153 -1.48 -8.18 -8.92
CA ASN A 153 -0.78 -7.49 -7.82
C ASN A 153 -0.52 -8.46 -6.65
N THR A 154 0.71 -8.50 -6.14
CA THR A 154 1.10 -9.32 -4.98
C THR A 154 0.41 -8.95 -3.66
N ALA A 155 -0.26 -7.80 -3.59
CA ALA A 155 -1.14 -7.43 -2.49
C ALA A 155 -2.23 -8.49 -2.25
N ILE A 156 -2.68 -9.15 -3.33
CA ILE A 156 -3.71 -10.20 -3.23
C ILE A 156 -3.14 -11.47 -2.58
N ASP A 157 -1.93 -11.86 -2.93
CA ASP A 157 -1.21 -12.95 -2.25
C ASP A 157 -1.06 -12.67 -0.75
N ALA A 158 -0.73 -11.43 -0.38
CA ALA A 158 -0.60 -11.02 1.02
C ALA A 158 -1.93 -11.09 1.77
N LEU A 159 -3.03 -10.71 1.11
CA LEU A 159 -4.38 -10.77 1.64
C LEU A 159 -4.81 -12.20 1.98
N GLU A 160 -4.49 -13.18 1.12
CA GLU A 160 -4.78 -14.60 1.37
C GLU A 160 -4.05 -15.16 2.59
N GLN A 161 -2.85 -14.65 2.92
CA GLN A 161 -2.07 -15.11 4.07
C GLN A 161 -2.52 -14.50 5.40
N THR A 162 -3.26 -13.39 5.36
CA THR A 162 -3.60 -12.57 6.53
C THR A 162 -5.06 -12.74 6.96
N VAL A 163 -5.96 -13.01 6.01
CA VAL A 163 -7.37 -13.28 6.32
C VAL A 163 -7.53 -14.65 6.98
N GLN A 164 -8.05 -14.65 8.21
CA GLN A 164 -8.25 -15.86 9.02
C GLN A 164 -9.75 -16.10 9.28
N LYS A 165 -10.15 -17.37 9.26
CA LYS A 165 -11.55 -17.78 9.45
C LYS A 165 -12.04 -17.45 10.86
N ASP A 166 -11.25 -17.80 11.87
CA ASP A 166 -11.60 -17.66 13.29
C ASP A 166 -10.97 -16.40 13.93
N TYR A 167 -10.76 -15.36 13.11
CA TYR A 167 -10.24 -14.07 13.59
C TYR A 167 -11.22 -13.37 14.53
N HIS A 168 -10.67 -12.75 15.56
CA HIS A 168 -11.39 -11.94 16.53
C HIS A 168 -10.58 -10.69 16.89
N HIS A 169 -11.29 -9.56 17.03
CA HIS A 169 -10.75 -8.29 17.50
C HIS A 169 -11.74 -7.68 18.49
N ALA A 170 -11.24 -6.99 19.52
CA ALA A 170 -12.07 -6.43 20.59
C ALA A 170 -13.21 -5.54 20.08
N VAL A 171 -12.96 -4.70 19.06
CA VAL A 171 -14.00 -3.85 18.43
C VAL A 171 -15.21 -4.64 17.92
N MET A 172 -15.04 -5.93 17.62
CA MET A 172 -16.13 -6.76 17.12
C MET A 172 -17.15 -7.10 18.21
N ASP A 173 -16.76 -7.04 19.49
CA ASP A 173 -17.66 -7.27 20.62
C ASP A 173 -18.62 -6.09 20.84
N ASP A 174 -18.22 -4.89 20.40
CA ASP A 174 -19.01 -3.66 20.48
C ASP A 174 -20.02 -3.54 19.34
N ILE A 175 -19.94 -4.40 18.32
CA ILE A 175 -20.83 -4.38 17.16
C ILE A 175 -22.10 -5.15 17.45
N THR A 176 -23.24 -4.53 17.18
CA THR A 176 -24.55 -5.18 17.34
C THR A 176 -24.69 -6.32 16.33
N PRO A 177 -25.03 -7.55 16.78
CA PRO A 177 -25.22 -8.68 15.87
C PRO A 177 -26.24 -8.39 14.77
N GLY A 178 -25.85 -8.61 13.52
CA GLY A 178 -26.68 -8.38 12.34
C GLY A 178 -26.56 -6.98 11.72
N ASN A 179 -25.91 -6.03 12.39
CA ASN A 179 -25.66 -4.72 11.81
C ASN A 179 -24.63 -4.78 10.67
N LYS A 180 -24.78 -3.87 9.72
CA LYS A 180 -23.85 -3.68 8.61
C LYS A 180 -22.73 -2.76 9.06
N VAL A 181 -21.49 -3.24 8.93
CA VAL A 181 -20.30 -2.50 9.35
C VAL A 181 -19.66 -1.82 8.16
N ILE A 182 -19.50 -0.50 8.21
CA ILE A 182 -18.70 0.26 7.25
C ILE A 182 -17.30 0.42 7.82
N LEU A 183 -16.28 -0.06 7.11
CA LEU A 183 -14.88 0.19 7.49
C LEU A 183 -14.40 1.46 6.81
N VAL A 184 -13.82 2.38 7.58
CA VAL A 184 -13.39 3.68 7.08
C VAL A 184 -11.88 3.86 7.26
N THR A 185 -11.20 4.41 6.26
CA THR A 185 -9.87 5.00 6.44
C THR A 185 -9.77 6.34 5.70
N MET A 186 -9.32 7.40 6.37
CA MET A 186 -9.19 8.71 5.73
C MET A 186 -8.03 9.48 6.36
N HIS A 187 -6.96 9.74 5.60
CA HIS A 187 -5.74 10.33 6.16
C HIS A 187 -4.90 11.14 5.18
N ARG A 188 -5.20 11.09 3.88
CA ARG A 188 -4.46 11.81 2.83
C ARG A 188 -4.36 13.30 3.15
N ARG A 189 -3.20 13.90 2.89
CA ARG A 189 -2.90 15.29 3.30
C ARG A 189 -3.86 16.30 2.67
N GLU A 190 -4.16 16.11 1.39
CA GLU A 190 -5.09 16.92 0.59
C GLU A 190 -6.53 16.87 1.12
N ASN A 191 -6.88 15.81 1.85
CA ASN A 191 -8.21 15.61 2.42
C ASN A 191 -8.35 16.18 3.83
N GLN A 192 -7.25 16.51 4.52
CA GLN A 192 -7.31 16.99 5.91
C GLN A 192 -7.98 18.36 6.01
N GLY A 193 -8.78 18.56 7.08
CA GLY A 193 -9.50 19.80 7.32
C GLY A 193 -10.94 19.76 6.79
N GLU A 194 -11.35 20.76 6.02
CA GLU A 194 -12.73 20.90 5.55
C GLU A 194 -13.25 19.72 4.70
N PRO A 195 -12.48 19.14 3.75
CA PRO A 195 -12.94 17.98 2.99
C PRO A 195 -13.30 16.79 3.91
N MET A 196 -12.40 16.42 4.83
CA MET A 196 -12.64 15.40 5.85
C MET A 196 -13.84 15.71 6.74
N ARG A 197 -13.98 16.96 7.22
CA ARG A 197 -15.12 17.37 8.02
C ARG A 197 -16.44 17.19 7.27
N ARG A 198 -16.49 17.49 5.96
CA ARG A 198 -17.69 17.27 5.13
C ARG A 198 -18.04 15.79 5.06
N VAL A 199 -17.06 14.93 4.80
CA VAL A 199 -17.27 13.47 4.76
C VAL A 199 -17.81 12.96 6.11
N PHE A 200 -17.21 13.36 7.23
CA PHE A 200 -17.64 12.92 8.55
C PHE A 200 -19.05 13.38 8.91
N LYS A 201 -19.44 14.60 8.51
CA LYS A 201 -20.84 15.05 8.66
C LYS A 201 -21.83 14.19 7.88
N VAL A 202 -21.47 13.77 6.67
CA VAL A 202 -22.30 12.86 5.86
C VAL A 202 -22.37 11.48 6.51
N MET A 203 -21.25 10.95 7.03
CA MET A 203 -21.23 9.69 7.77
C MET A 203 -22.18 9.73 8.97
N ARG A 204 -22.20 10.83 9.75
CA ARG A 204 -23.17 11.02 10.84
C ARG A 204 -24.61 10.96 10.35
N GLN A 205 -24.93 11.66 9.26
CA GLN A 205 -26.27 11.62 8.67
C GLN A 205 -26.68 10.21 8.22
N VAL A 206 -25.74 9.42 7.68
CA VAL A 206 -25.99 8.01 7.32
C VAL A 206 -26.31 7.20 8.57
N ILE A 207 -25.50 7.34 9.63
CA ILE A 207 -25.72 6.65 10.91
C ILE A 207 -27.05 7.06 11.56
N ASP A 208 -27.43 8.33 11.50
CA ASP A 208 -28.70 8.82 12.03
C ASP A 208 -29.92 8.28 11.27
N SER A 209 -29.77 8.02 9.96
CA SER A 209 -30.84 7.54 9.09
C SER A 209 -30.92 6.01 8.97
N HIS A 210 -29.88 5.28 9.37
CA HIS A 210 -29.79 3.82 9.27
C HIS A 210 -29.46 3.20 10.64
N PRO A 211 -30.47 2.73 11.39
CA PRO A 211 -30.27 2.18 12.73
C PRO A 211 -29.48 0.86 12.74
N ASP A 212 -29.42 0.15 11.61
CA ASP A 212 -28.74 -1.13 11.40
C ASP A 212 -27.30 -0.98 10.86
N VAL A 213 -26.73 0.23 10.91
CA VAL A 213 -25.39 0.54 10.38
C VAL A 213 -24.48 1.02 11.49
N GLU A 214 -23.25 0.52 11.47
CA GLU A 214 -22.16 0.93 12.36
C GLU A 214 -20.89 1.23 11.55
N ILE A 215 -20.03 2.07 12.10
CA ILE A 215 -18.75 2.45 11.48
C ILE A 215 -17.60 1.98 12.37
N ILE A 216 -16.62 1.31 11.79
CA ILE A 216 -15.29 1.16 12.38
C ILE A 216 -14.36 2.11 11.67
N TYR A 217 -13.68 2.97 12.42
CA TYR A 217 -12.69 3.89 11.89
C TYR A 217 -11.38 3.81 12.69
N PRO A 218 -10.36 3.08 12.19
CA PRO A 218 -9.00 3.13 12.71
C PRO A 218 -8.39 4.51 12.41
N VAL A 219 -8.34 5.37 13.42
CA VAL A 219 -8.01 6.78 13.24
C VAL A 219 -6.50 6.95 13.16
N HIS A 220 -6.00 7.47 12.04
CA HIS A 220 -4.58 7.76 11.86
C HIS A 220 -4.05 8.66 13.00
N LEU A 221 -2.82 8.41 13.46
CA LEU A 221 -2.14 9.13 14.56
C LEU A 221 -1.90 10.64 14.34
N SER A 222 -2.35 11.19 13.20
CA SER A 222 -2.18 12.61 12.92
C SER A 222 -3.08 13.41 13.86
N PRO A 223 -2.54 14.34 14.68
CA PRO A 223 -3.36 15.12 15.59
C PRO A 223 -4.48 15.91 14.88
N ARG A 224 -4.24 16.28 13.61
CA ARG A 224 -5.26 16.96 12.78
C ARG A 224 -6.42 16.03 12.44
N VAL A 225 -6.12 14.76 12.11
CA VAL A 225 -7.13 13.74 11.80
C VAL A 225 -7.89 13.36 13.06
N GLN A 226 -7.18 13.03 14.15
CA GLN A 226 -7.78 12.68 15.43
C GLN A 226 -8.69 13.78 15.98
N LYS A 227 -8.27 15.05 15.88
CA LYS A 227 -9.10 16.18 16.32
C LYS A 227 -10.43 16.22 15.59
N VAL A 228 -10.42 16.16 14.25
CA VAL A 228 -11.64 16.24 13.44
C VAL A 228 -12.52 15.00 13.62
N ALA A 229 -11.91 13.81 13.73
CA ALA A 229 -12.63 12.57 13.99
C ALA A 229 -13.38 12.65 15.33
N ASN A 230 -12.69 12.97 16.42
CA ASN A 230 -13.32 13.09 17.74
C ASN A 230 -14.37 14.20 17.81
N GLU A 231 -14.12 15.35 17.17
CA GLU A 231 -15.06 16.48 17.20
C GLU A 231 -16.38 16.20 16.45
N VAL A 232 -16.33 15.48 15.33
CA VAL A 232 -17.50 15.27 14.46
C VAL A 232 -18.16 13.92 14.69
N LEU A 233 -17.36 12.87 14.90
CA LEU A 233 -17.81 11.48 14.98
C LEU A 233 -17.89 10.96 16.43
N GLY A 234 -17.19 11.59 17.37
CA GLY A 234 -17.12 11.12 18.75
C GLY A 234 -18.47 11.16 19.47
N GLY A 235 -18.63 10.26 20.44
CA GLY A 235 -19.78 10.19 21.34
C GLY A 235 -21.00 9.44 20.80
N ASP A 236 -20.97 8.94 19.55
CA ASP A 236 -21.99 8.02 19.05
C ASP A 236 -21.57 6.56 19.30
N PRO A 237 -22.40 5.73 19.96
CA PRO A 237 -22.05 4.34 20.27
C PRO A 237 -21.96 3.43 19.04
N ARG A 238 -22.41 3.87 17.86
CA ARG A 238 -22.33 3.11 16.59
C ARG A 238 -21.14 3.53 15.74
N ILE A 239 -20.31 4.44 16.23
CA ILE A 239 -19.10 4.90 15.53
C ILE A 239 -17.87 4.58 16.39
N HIS A 240 -17.20 3.50 16.03
CA HIS A 240 -16.07 2.95 16.73
C HIS A 240 -14.78 3.60 16.24
N LEU A 241 -14.38 4.69 16.91
CA LEU A 241 -13.08 5.32 16.69
C LEU A 241 -12.02 4.51 17.46
N ILE A 242 -11.19 3.76 16.73
CA ILE A 242 -10.17 2.89 17.31
C ILE A 242 -8.76 3.33 16.91
N GLU A 243 -7.76 2.79 17.61
CA GLU A 243 -6.36 2.97 17.24
C GLU A 243 -6.06 2.36 15.86
N PRO A 244 -5.01 2.84 15.16
CA PRO A 244 -4.59 2.24 13.90
C PRO A 244 -4.36 0.73 14.02
N LEU A 245 -4.87 0.00 13.04
CA LEU A 245 -4.75 -1.45 12.97
C LEU A 245 -3.45 -1.85 12.28
N ASP A 246 -2.92 -3.02 12.66
CA ASP A 246 -1.95 -3.70 11.81
C ASP A 246 -2.63 -4.31 10.57
N VAL A 247 -1.82 -4.86 9.66
CA VAL A 247 -2.31 -5.38 8.38
C VAL A 247 -3.18 -6.64 8.55
N VAL A 248 -2.91 -7.49 9.55
CA VAL A 248 -3.73 -8.69 9.81
C VAL A 248 -5.11 -8.26 10.30
N ASP A 249 -5.13 -7.32 11.25
CA ASP A 249 -6.37 -6.86 11.83
C ASP A 249 -7.22 -6.10 10.80
N PHE A 250 -6.58 -5.23 10.02
CA PHE A 250 -7.23 -4.48 8.96
C PHE A 250 -7.85 -5.39 7.90
N HIS A 251 -7.10 -6.36 7.37
CA HIS A 251 -7.62 -7.28 6.36
C HIS A 251 -8.79 -8.12 6.86
N ASN A 252 -8.75 -8.56 8.12
CA ASN A 252 -9.83 -9.35 8.69
C ASN A 252 -11.10 -8.54 8.96
N LEU A 253 -10.96 -7.29 9.40
CA LEU A 253 -12.08 -6.36 9.55
C LEU A 253 -12.63 -5.93 8.19
N ALA A 254 -11.76 -5.70 7.20
CA ALA A 254 -12.16 -5.43 5.82
C ALA A 254 -12.94 -6.60 5.22
N LYS A 255 -12.51 -7.86 5.44
CA LYS A 255 -13.25 -9.05 4.96
C LYS A 255 -14.66 -9.16 5.56
N ARG A 256 -14.86 -8.63 6.77
CA ARG A 256 -16.12 -8.71 7.51
C ARG A 256 -17.01 -7.47 7.34
N SER A 257 -16.49 -6.38 6.75
CA SER A 257 -17.27 -5.18 6.49
C SER A 257 -18.35 -5.40 5.42
N TYR A 258 -19.38 -4.56 5.42
CA TYR A 258 -20.40 -4.50 4.39
C TYR A 258 -19.86 -3.81 3.13
N PHE A 259 -19.19 -2.67 3.30
CA PHE A 259 -18.35 -2.02 2.29
C PHE A 259 -17.27 -1.16 2.98
N ILE A 260 -16.36 -0.60 2.19
CA ILE A 260 -15.22 0.20 2.67
C ILE A 260 -15.31 1.62 2.12
N MET A 261 -15.02 2.62 2.94
CA MET A 261 -14.81 4.00 2.52
C MET A 261 -13.35 4.36 2.73
N THR A 262 -12.63 4.78 1.68
CA THR A 262 -11.19 4.99 1.82
C THR A 262 -10.61 6.09 0.93
N ASP A 263 -9.56 6.76 1.40
CA ASP A 263 -8.64 7.53 0.57
C ASP A 263 -7.26 6.86 0.38
N SER A 264 -7.10 5.62 0.86
CA SER A 264 -5.89 4.81 0.70
C SER A 264 -5.80 4.22 -0.71
N GLY A 265 -4.59 4.18 -1.26
CA GLY A 265 -4.31 3.54 -2.55
C GLY A 265 -4.33 2.01 -2.44
N GLY A 266 -3.63 1.44 -1.47
CA GLY A 266 -3.55 -0.03 -1.28
C GLY A 266 -4.90 -0.67 -0.98
N VAL A 267 -5.74 -0.01 -0.17
CA VAL A 267 -7.08 -0.51 0.14
C VAL A 267 -7.97 -0.60 -1.11
N GLN A 268 -7.78 0.28 -2.09
CA GLN A 268 -8.51 0.19 -3.38
C GLN A 268 -8.12 -1.05 -4.20
N GLU A 269 -6.95 -1.63 -3.97
CA GLU A 269 -6.52 -2.88 -4.62
C GLU A 269 -6.93 -4.12 -3.82
N GLU A 270 -6.82 -4.05 -2.50
CA GLU A 270 -7.13 -5.18 -1.60
C GLU A 270 -8.64 -5.45 -1.52
N ALA A 271 -9.44 -4.40 -1.42
CA ALA A 271 -10.88 -4.52 -1.13
C ALA A 271 -11.69 -5.22 -2.24
N PRO A 272 -11.47 -4.97 -3.54
CA PRO A 272 -12.13 -5.73 -4.60
C PRO A 272 -11.85 -7.23 -4.51
N SER A 273 -10.62 -7.64 -4.16
CA SER A 273 -10.28 -9.06 -3.97
C SER A 273 -10.93 -9.68 -2.74
N LEU A 274 -11.33 -8.88 -1.74
CA LEU A 274 -12.16 -9.33 -0.64
C LEU A 274 -13.65 -9.47 -1.03
N GLY A 275 -14.03 -9.02 -2.22
CA GLY A 275 -15.41 -8.92 -2.67
C GLY A 275 -16.15 -7.77 -1.97
N LYS A 276 -15.44 -6.70 -1.60
CA LYS A 276 -16.00 -5.56 -0.87
C LYS A 276 -16.12 -4.34 -1.79
N PRO A 277 -17.31 -3.72 -1.88
CA PRO A 277 -17.46 -2.44 -2.53
C PRO A 277 -16.61 -1.37 -1.83
N VAL A 278 -16.07 -0.43 -2.60
CA VAL A 278 -15.21 0.66 -2.15
C VAL A 278 -15.75 2.00 -2.61
N LEU A 279 -16.04 2.87 -1.65
CA LEU A 279 -16.30 4.28 -1.92
C LEU A 279 -14.99 5.07 -1.73
N VAL A 280 -14.40 5.47 -2.86
CA VAL A 280 -13.15 6.24 -2.86
C VAL A 280 -13.43 7.70 -2.49
N LEU A 281 -12.80 8.16 -1.40
CA LEU A 281 -12.95 9.51 -0.85
C LEU A 281 -11.92 10.48 -1.47
N ARG A 282 -11.78 10.43 -2.80
CA ARG A 282 -10.85 11.25 -3.59
C ARG A 282 -11.52 11.72 -4.88
N ASP A 283 -11.09 12.87 -5.38
CA ASP A 283 -11.52 13.38 -6.69
C ASP A 283 -10.85 12.64 -7.86
N THR A 284 -9.71 11.99 -7.62
CA THR A 284 -8.92 11.26 -8.63
C THR A 284 -8.35 9.96 -8.06
N THR A 285 -8.15 8.95 -8.92
CA THR A 285 -7.50 7.68 -8.56
C THR A 285 -6.61 7.16 -9.68
N GLU A 286 -5.47 6.60 -9.29
CA GLU A 286 -4.53 5.82 -10.08
C GLU A 286 -5.00 4.37 -10.33
N ARG A 287 -6.18 3.99 -9.79
CA ARG A 287 -6.80 2.64 -9.88
C ARG A 287 -8.13 2.66 -10.67
N PRO A 288 -8.14 3.07 -11.95
CA PRO A 288 -9.38 3.13 -12.74
C PRO A 288 -10.01 1.75 -12.99
N GLU A 289 -9.30 0.65 -12.75
CA GLU A 289 -9.83 -0.71 -12.87
C GLU A 289 -10.96 -0.98 -11.88
N GLY A 290 -10.81 -0.58 -10.61
CA GLY A 290 -11.88 -0.71 -9.61
C GLY A 290 -13.13 0.07 -10.01
N VAL A 291 -12.92 1.31 -10.48
CA VAL A 291 -14.01 2.17 -11.00
C VAL A 291 -14.74 1.51 -12.17
N LYS A 292 -14.02 0.92 -13.13
CA LYS A 292 -14.61 0.23 -14.28
C LYS A 292 -15.30 -1.08 -13.90
N ALA A 293 -14.79 -1.78 -12.90
CA ALA A 293 -15.40 -3.00 -12.38
C ALA A 293 -16.70 -2.73 -11.60
N GLY A 294 -16.96 -1.46 -11.24
CA GLY A 294 -18.13 -1.08 -10.45
C GLY A 294 -18.04 -1.55 -9.00
N THR A 295 -16.81 -1.79 -8.52
CA THR A 295 -16.50 -2.28 -7.19
C THR A 295 -15.78 -1.22 -6.39
#